data_AF-A0A1C7LSR4-F1
#
_entry.id   AF-A0A1C7LSR4-F1
#
_cell.length_a   1.000
_cell.length_b   1.000
_cell.length_c   1.000
_cell.angle_alpha   90.00
_cell.angle_beta   90.00
_cell.angle_gamma   90.00
#
_symmetry.space_group_name_H-M   'P 1'
#
loop_
_entity.id
_entity.type
_entity.pdbx_description
1 polymer ?
#
loop_
_entity_poly.entity_id
_entity_poly.type
_entity_poly.pdbx_seq_one_letter_code
_entity_poly.pdbx_strand_id
1 'polypeptide(L)'
;MVPLDCEPQGAVDADIMGFLSRSLCGIPYCAEIVRDLTKKAGGLFVYAKFAVDLFRNNPDLVDENLQKLQENSDAHALDKLYLTILHNAFPKCVLDSGTNRNHVQKVLAGTVLLQDRCSVHTLASLITVGAQHVREILLQLNPVIHFDRSDPDSTVYPLHVSFSDFILSSERCGDRNFYIDAQVYHRLFATRCLSIMNQWEALCRNPLSLSNPSVFKNSIEDLPTRVKGYIPAVTQYACLHWATHLCASHRTQKDDPQLRGLLRTFCSEKLLVWLEALSFMDRLDIAPTALKNAHGTVRRITQRPHLVIQRRSHTLG
;
A
#
# COMPACT_ATOMS: atom_id res chain seq x y z
N MET A 1 20.72 5.35 -28.33
CA MET A 1 20.01 4.32 -27.56
C MET A 1 21.07 3.48 -26.89
N VAL A 2 21.41 3.80 -25.65
CA VAL A 2 22.43 3.07 -24.88
C VAL A 2 21.78 1.74 -24.45
N PRO A 3 22.39 0.58 -24.71
CA PRO A 3 21.88 -0.68 -24.19
C PRO A 3 21.86 -0.57 -22.66
N LEU A 4 20.73 -0.89 -22.03
CA LEU A 4 20.73 -1.22 -20.61
C LEU A 4 21.64 -2.46 -20.50
N ASP A 5 22.83 -2.27 -19.94
CA ASP A 5 23.75 -3.36 -19.65
C ASP A 5 23.01 -4.36 -18.74
N CYS A 6 22.52 -5.45 -19.32
CA CYS A 6 22.09 -6.60 -18.54
C CYS A 6 23.33 -7.14 -17.85
N GLU A 7 23.39 -7.00 -16.52
CA GLU A 7 24.44 -7.64 -15.74
C GLU A 7 24.54 -9.12 -16.15
N PRO A 8 25.76 -9.65 -16.32
CA PRO A 8 25.92 -11.05 -16.70
C PRO A 8 25.29 -11.92 -15.62
N GLN A 9 24.45 -12.89 -16.01
CA GLN A 9 23.74 -13.78 -15.09
C GLN A 9 24.65 -14.38 -14.00
N GLY A 10 25.91 -14.67 -14.35
CA GLY A 10 26.90 -15.17 -13.40
C GLY A 10 27.27 -14.21 -12.26
N ALA A 11 27.20 -12.88 -12.49
CA ALA A 11 27.42 -11.88 -11.43
C ALA A 11 26.22 -11.84 -10.46
N VAL A 12 25.00 -11.85 -11.00
CA VAL A 12 23.76 -11.88 -10.20
C VAL A 12 23.70 -13.14 -9.34
N ASP A 13 24.01 -14.31 -9.92
CA ASP A 13 24.03 -15.57 -9.19
C ASP A 13 25.13 -15.59 -8.10
N ALA A 14 26.28 -14.95 -8.33
CA ALA A 14 27.33 -14.81 -7.32
C ALA A 14 26.88 -13.95 -6.13
N ASP A 15 26.16 -12.86 -6.38
CA ASP A 15 25.61 -12.00 -5.32
C ASP A 15 24.50 -12.71 -4.53
N ILE A 16 23.63 -13.46 -5.21
CA ILE A 16 22.62 -14.31 -4.57
C ILE A 16 23.30 -15.36 -3.69
N MET A 17 24.31 -16.05 -4.21
CA MET A 17 25.07 -17.04 -3.45
C MET A 17 25.71 -16.41 -2.22
N GLY A 18 26.37 -15.26 -2.37
CA GLY A 18 26.96 -14.53 -1.26
C GLY A 18 25.93 -14.08 -0.21
N PHE A 19 24.76 -13.62 -0.64
CA PHE A 19 23.65 -13.29 0.25
C PHE A 19 23.14 -14.52 1.02
N LEU A 20 22.92 -15.64 0.33
CA LEU A 20 22.45 -16.89 0.93
C LEU A 20 23.47 -17.46 1.92
N SER A 21 24.76 -17.51 1.56
CA SER A 21 25.83 -17.98 2.46
C SER A 21 25.90 -17.17 3.75
N ARG A 22 25.84 -15.83 3.66
CA ARG A 22 25.83 -14.96 4.84
C ARG A 22 24.57 -15.15 5.69
N SER A 23 23.43 -15.34 5.04
CA SER A 23 22.12 -15.34 5.72
C SER A 23 21.76 -16.68 6.35
N LEU A 24 22.22 -17.79 5.77
CA LEU A 24 21.95 -19.17 6.20
C LEU A 24 23.14 -19.79 6.97
N CYS A 25 24.14 -18.99 7.34
CA CYS A 25 25.27 -19.45 8.13
C CYS A 25 24.78 -20.10 9.44
N GLY A 26 25.26 -21.30 9.75
CA GLY A 26 24.90 -22.04 10.97
C GLY A 26 23.79 -23.08 10.79
N ILE A 27 23.19 -23.21 9.60
CA ILE A 27 22.19 -24.25 9.29
C ILE A 27 22.91 -25.53 8.82
N PRO A 28 22.43 -26.74 9.18
CA PRO A 28 22.97 -28.00 8.66
C PRO A 28 23.00 -28.05 7.13
N TYR A 29 24.03 -28.66 6.53
CA TYR A 29 24.19 -28.79 5.08
C TYR A 29 24.21 -27.47 4.28
N CYS A 30 24.57 -26.36 4.94
CA CYS A 30 24.52 -24.99 4.39
C CYS A 30 25.13 -24.85 2.98
N ALA A 31 26.30 -25.44 2.72
CA ALA A 31 26.98 -25.25 1.43
C ALA A 31 26.23 -25.88 0.23
N GLU A 32 25.66 -27.08 0.42
CA GLU A 32 24.89 -27.76 -0.63
C GLU A 32 23.55 -27.07 -0.86
N ILE A 33 22.84 -26.74 0.23
CA ILE A 33 21.57 -26.00 0.18
C ILE A 33 21.77 -24.64 -0.51
N VAL A 34 22.81 -23.88 -0.14
CA VAL A 34 23.08 -22.56 -0.75
C VAL A 34 23.32 -22.68 -2.25
N ARG A 35 24.11 -23.67 -2.70
CA ARG A 35 24.37 -23.88 -4.13
C ARG A 35 23.09 -24.21 -4.89
N ASP A 36 22.27 -25.09 -4.35
CA ASP A 36 21.02 -25.51 -4.97
C ASP A 36 20.00 -24.36 -5.02
N LEU A 37 19.87 -23.59 -3.93
CA LEU A 37 19.01 -22.42 -3.87
C LEU A 37 19.47 -21.31 -4.81
N THR A 38 20.79 -21.10 -4.96
CA THR A 38 21.35 -20.13 -5.91
C THR A 38 20.92 -20.50 -7.33
N LYS A 39 21.11 -21.77 -7.71
CA LYS A 39 20.71 -22.26 -9.04
C LYS A 39 19.21 -22.12 -9.28
N LYS A 40 18.38 -22.43 -8.27
CA LYS A 40 16.92 -22.32 -8.37
C LYS A 40 16.40 -20.88 -8.35
N ALA A 41 17.13 -19.95 -7.74
CA ALA A 41 16.75 -18.55 -7.73
C ALA A 41 16.71 -17.96 -9.14
N GLY A 42 17.55 -18.43 -10.06
CA GLY A 42 17.55 -17.99 -11.46
C GLY A 42 17.63 -16.46 -11.60
N GLY A 43 18.47 -15.80 -10.78
CA GLY A 43 18.58 -14.34 -10.71
C GLY A 43 17.51 -13.61 -9.88
N LEU A 44 16.53 -14.31 -9.30
CA LEU A 44 15.46 -13.68 -8.51
C LEU A 44 15.83 -13.55 -7.03
N PHE A 45 16.24 -12.35 -6.61
CA PHE A 45 16.51 -12.06 -5.19
C PHE A 45 15.31 -12.30 -4.26
N VAL A 46 14.08 -12.16 -4.77
CA VAL A 46 12.87 -12.49 -3.99
C VAL A 46 12.83 -13.97 -3.60
N TYR A 47 13.29 -14.87 -4.48
CA TYR A 47 13.40 -16.30 -4.18
C TYR A 47 14.43 -16.53 -3.07
N ALA A 48 15.62 -15.94 -3.19
CA ALA A 48 16.67 -16.05 -2.20
C ALA A 48 16.22 -15.52 -0.83
N LYS A 49 15.53 -14.37 -0.81
CA LYS A 49 14.98 -13.77 0.42
C LYS A 49 13.90 -14.65 1.05
N PHE A 50 13.02 -15.23 0.24
CA PHE A 50 12.01 -16.16 0.72
C PHE A 50 12.63 -17.44 1.30
N ALA A 51 13.65 -18.00 0.63
CA ALA A 51 14.36 -19.16 1.15
C ALA A 51 15.00 -18.86 2.52
N VAL A 52 15.67 -17.70 2.66
CA VAL A 52 16.21 -17.26 3.96
C VAL A 52 15.13 -17.17 5.02
N ASP A 53 13.97 -16.60 4.69
CA ASP A 53 12.86 -16.45 5.62
C ASP A 53 12.31 -17.81 6.06
N LEU A 54 12.12 -18.75 5.14
CA LEU A 54 11.68 -20.12 5.44
C LEU A 54 12.63 -20.84 6.40
N PHE A 55 13.92 -20.87 6.05
CA PHE A 55 14.93 -21.60 6.82
C PHE A 55 15.21 -20.97 8.19
N ARG A 56 15.04 -19.65 8.34
CA ARG A 56 15.19 -19.00 9.64
C ARG A 56 13.99 -19.20 10.56
N ASN A 57 12.78 -19.24 9.99
CA ASN A 57 11.56 -19.43 10.77
C ASN A 57 11.35 -20.91 11.14
N ASN A 58 11.82 -21.84 10.31
CA ASN A 58 11.68 -23.29 10.53
C ASN A 58 12.99 -24.03 10.19
N PRO A 59 14.06 -23.87 10.98
CA PRO A 59 15.37 -24.45 10.67
C PRO A 59 15.38 -25.98 10.64
N ASP A 60 14.48 -26.61 11.38
CA ASP A 60 14.39 -28.07 11.50
C ASP A 60 13.60 -28.73 10.36
N LEU A 61 12.82 -27.96 9.59
CA LEU A 61 11.93 -28.46 8.53
C LEU A 61 12.60 -28.36 7.14
N VAL A 62 13.83 -28.86 7.02
CA VAL A 62 14.66 -28.72 5.80
C VAL A 62 13.94 -29.25 4.56
N ASP A 63 13.42 -30.47 4.60
CA ASP A 63 12.78 -31.10 3.44
C ASP A 63 11.49 -30.38 3.03
N GLU A 64 10.67 -29.97 3.99
CA GLU A 64 9.44 -29.20 3.73
C GLU A 64 9.74 -27.82 3.13
N ASN A 65 10.77 -27.15 3.63
CA ASN A 65 11.22 -25.86 3.11
C ASN A 65 11.71 -26.01 1.66
N LEU A 66 12.49 -27.06 1.37
CA LEU A 66 12.94 -27.35 0.02
C LEU A 66 11.78 -27.69 -0.92
N GLN A 67 10.77 -28.42 -0.45
CA GLN A 67 9.57 -28.75 -1.23
C GLN A 67 8.81 -27.49 -1.64
N LYS A 68 8.53 -26.56 -0.69
CA LYS A 68 7.87 -25.27 -0.98
C LYS A 68 8.62 -24.45 -2.03
N LEU A 69 9.95 -24.57 -2.06
CA LEU A 69 10.82 -23.83 -2.96
C LEU A 69 10.96 -24.49 -4.36
N GLN A 70 10.58 -25.75 -4.53
CA GLN A 70 10.68 -26.47 -5.81
C GLN A 70 9.54 -26.15 -6.79
N GLU A 71 8.37 -25.76 -6.30
CA GLU A 71 7.15 -25.56 -7.12
C GLU A 71 7.19 -24.33 -8.07
N ASN A 72 8.30 -23.59 -8.10
CA ASN A 72 8.41 -22.25 -8.67
C ASN A 72 9.33 -22.13 -9.90
N SER A 73 9.39 -23.13 -10.80
CA SER A 73 10.42 -23.22 -11.86
C SER A 73 9.98 -22.88 -13.31
N ASP A 74 8.75 -22.40 -13.55
CA ASP A 74 8.18 -22.19 -14.91
C ASP A 74 8.05 -20.71 -15.35
N ALA A 75 7.51 -20.43 -16.54
CA ALA A 75 7.25 -19.06 -17.04
C ALA A 75 6.30 -18.20 -16.15
N HIS A 76 5.47 -18.83 -15.31
CA HIS A 76 4.67 -18.18 -14.25
C HIS A 76 5.31 -18.31 -12.85
N ALA A 77 6.62 -18.64 -12.78
CA ALA A 77 7.36 -18.87 -11.55
C ALA A 77 7.20 -17.75 -10.54
N LEU A 78 7.19 -16.49 -11.00
CA LEU A 78 7.14 -15.35 -10.10
C LEU A 78 5.76 -15.18 -9.44
N ASP A 79 4.68 -15.40 -10.17
CA ASP A 79 3.31 -15.33 -9.63
C ASP A 79 3.04 -16.48 -8.66
N LYS A 80 3.49 -17.70 -9.02
CA LYS A 80 3.48 -18.86 -8.12
C LYS A 80 4.30 -18.57 -6.85
N LEU A 81 5.50 -18.02 -7.00
CA LEU A 81 6.38 -17.68 -5.89
C LEU A 81 5.72 -16.66 -4.94
N TYR A 82 5.06 -15.63 -5.49
CA TYR A 82 4.31 -14.68 -4.66
C TYR A 82 3.16 -15.34 -3.91
N LEU A 83 2.40 -16.25 -4.55
CA LEU A 83 1.37 -17.02 -3.85
C LEU A 83 1.97 -17.91 -2.77
N THR A 84 3.07 -18.60 -3.03
CA THR A 84 3.74 -19.44 -2.02
C THR A 84 4.20 -18.59 -0.84
N ILE A 85 4.79 -17.41 -1.09
CA ILE A 85 5.18 -16.46 -0.04
C ILE A 85 3.96 -16.05 0.79
N LEU A 86 2.85 -15.66 0.15
CA LEU A 86 1.64 -15.18 0.82
C LEU A 86 0.94 -16.28 1.61
N HIS A 87 0.86 -17.51 1.09
CA HIS A 87 0.30 -18.65 1.81
C HIS A 87 1.18 -19.08 2.99
N ASN A 88 2.50 -18.96 2.86
CA ASN A 88 3.41 -19.24 3.97
C ASN A 88 3.30 -18.15 5.06
N ALA A 89 3.19 -16.89 4.67
CA ALA A 89 3.00 -15.75 5.58
C ALA A 89 1.64 -15.79 6.29
N PHE A 90 0.59 -16.20 5.58
CA PHE A 90 -0.79 -16.24 6.08
C PHE A 90 -1.45 -17.57 5.72
N PRO A 91 -1.24 -18.61 6.56
CA PRO A 91 -1.91 -19.88 6.40
C PRO A 91 -3.44 -19.75 6.49
N LYS A 92 -4.16 -20.71 5.93
CA LYS A 92 -5.64 -20.70 5.88
C LYS A 92 -6.28 -20.46 7.26
N CYS A 93 -5.77 -21.08 8.32
CA CYS A 93 -6.29 -20.90 9.68
C CYS A 93 -6.23 -19.43 10.17
N VAL A 94 -5.26 -18.65 9.71
CA VAL A 94 -5.16 -17.20 10.01
C VAL A 94 -6.22 -16.43 9.22
N LEU A 95 -6.45 -16.80 7.96
CA LEU A 95 -7.36 -16.14 7.01
C LEU A 95 -8.83 -16.54 7.17
N ASP A 96 -9.12 -17.65 7.87
CA ASP A 96 -10.49 -18.10 8.17
C ASP A 96 -11.23 -17.07 9.04
N SER A 97 -10.50 -16.28 9.85
CA SER A 97 -11.02 -15.08 10.49
C SER A 97 -11.22 -13.97 9.47
N GLY A 98 -12.48 -13.60 9.21
CA GLY A 98 -12.83 -12.52 8.30
C GLY A 98 -12.16 -11.19 8.65
N THR A 99 -11.93 -10.93 9.94
CA THR A 99 -11.21 -9.74 10.45
C THR A 99 -9.74 -9.78 10.07
N ASN A 100 -9.05 -10.90 10.32
CA ASN A 100 -7.62 -11.04 9.99
C ASN A 100 -7.39 -10.91 8.49
N ARG A 101 -8.20 -11.60 7.68
CA ARG A 101 -8.16 -11.48 6.22
C ARG A 101 -8.36 -10.03 5.77
N ASN A 102 -9.32 -9.32 6.36
CA ASN A 102 -9.55 -7.90 6.03
C ASN A 102 -8.33 -7.03 6.38
N HIS A 103 -7.68 -7.27 7.53
CA HIS A 103 -6.48 -6.54 7.93
C HIS A 103 -5.31 -6.83 6.98
N VAL A 104 -5.08 -8.10 6.63
CA VAL A 104 -4.04 -8.49 5.66
C VAL A 104 -4.25 -7.79 4.32
N GLN A 105 -5.46 -7.84 3.77
CA GLN A 105 -5.75 -7.17 2.50
C GLN A 105 -5.61 -5.64 2.60
N LYS A 106 -6.00 -5.04 3.73
CA LYS A 106 -5.80 -3.60 3.98
C LYS A 106 -4.32 -3.22 4.01
N VAL A 107 -3.48 -4.01 4.68
CA VAL A 107 -2.03 -3.77 4.72
C VAL A 107 -1.44 -3.90 3.32
N LEU A 108 -1.78 -4.97 2.59
CA LEU A 108 -1.34 -5.19 1.21
C LEU A 108 -1.77 -4.06 0.28
N ALA A 109 -3.03 -3.61 0.37
CA ALA A 109 -3.50 -2.46 -0.39
C ALA A 109 -2.73 -1.18 -0.04
N GLY A 110 -2.47 -0.95 1.24
CA GLY A 110 -1.74 0.22 1.68
C GLY A 110 -0.26 0.22 1.27
N THR A 111 0.37 -0.95 1.12
CA THR A 111 1.76 -1.00 0.63
C THR A 111 1.89 -0.73 -0.86
N VAL A 112 0.84 -0.97 -1.66
CA VAL A 112 0.92 -0.85 -3.14
C VAL A 112 0.10 0.29 -3.74
N LEU A 113 -0.89 0.86 -3.04
CA LEU A 113 -1.79 1.89 -3.59
C LEU A 113 -1.62 3.28 -2.96
N LEU A 114 -0.95 3.40 -1.81
CA LEU A 114 -0.66 4.71 -1.24
C LEU A 114 0.30 5.46 -2.17
N GLN A 115 0.02 6.75 -2.39
CA GLN A 115 0.78 7.58 -3.35
C GLN A 115 2.20 7.91 -2.88
N ASP A 116 2.38 8.08 -1.57
CA ASP A 116 3.67 8.27 -0.93
C ASP A 116 4.03 7.04 -0.10
N ARG A 117 5.33 6.79 0.05
CA ARG A 117 5.81 5.78 1.01
C ARG A 117 5.55 6.31 2.42
N CYS A 118 4.77 5.56 3.19
CA CYS A 118 4.33 5.96 4.52
C CYS A 118 5.06 5.17 5.60
N SER A 119 5.24 5.78 6.77
CA SER A 119 5.63 5.04 7.98
C SER A 119 4.54 4.04 8.38
N VAL A 120 4.91 3.04 9.19
CA VAL A 120 3.94 2.05 9.73
C VAL A 120 2.78 2.74 10.45
N HIS A 121 3.06 3.80 11.22
CA HIS A 121 2.04 4.58 11.93
C HIS A 121 1.07 5.31 10.99
N THR A 122 1.60 5.92 9.92
CA THR A 122 0.78 6.62 8.93
C THR A 122 -0.08 5.63 8.16
N LEU A 123 0.52 4.51 7.71
CA LEU A 123 -0.20 3.41 7.05
C LEU A 123 -1.35 2.91 7.95
N ALA A 124 -1.04 2.53 9.19
CA ALA A 124 -2.00 2.05 10.19
C ALA A 124 -3.20 3.00 10.37
N SER A 125 -2.92 4.30 10.44
CA SER A 125 -3.95 5.34 10.55
C SER A 125 -4.83 5.45 9.30
N LEU A 126 -4.27 5.26 8.10
CA LEU A 126 -4.99 5.31 6.82
C LEU A 126 -5.82 4.05 6.54
N ILE A 127 -5.42 2.89 7.06
CA ILE A 127 -6.16 1.63 6.90
C ILE A 127 -7.06 1.27 8.09
N THR A 128 -7.01 2.07 9.16
CA THR A 128 -7.72 1.87 10.43
C THR A 128 -7.43 0.49 11.04
N VAL A 129 -6.16 0.13 11.13
CA VAL A 129 -5.67 -1.08 11.79
C VAL A 129 -4.62 -0.67 12.83
N GLY A 130 -4.59 -1.30 14.00
CA GLY A 130 -3.63 -0.95 15.05
C GLY A 130 -2.18 -1.10 14.56
N ALA A 131 -1.32 -0.10 14.84
CA ALA A 131 0.05 -0.05 14.31
C ALA A 131 0.88 -1.29 14.63
N GLN A 132 0.71 -1.84 15.84
CA GLN A 132 1.36 -3.09 16.24
C GLN A 132 0.94 -4.27 15.37
N HIS A 133 -0.35 -4.38 15.08
CA HIS A 133 -0.87 -5.44 14.21
C HIS A 133 -0.46 -5.26 12.74
N VAL A 134 -0.39 -4.01 12.26
CA VAL A 134 0.19 -3.71 10.94
C VAL A 134 1.65 -4.16 10.89
N ARG A 135 2.44 -3.86 11.91
CA ARG A 135 3.84 -4.29 12.01
C ARG A 135 3.96 -5.82 11.98
N GLU A 136 3.11 -6.54 12.72
CA GLU A 136 3.08 -8.01 12.71
C GLU A 136 2.80 -8.58 11.31
N ILE A 137 1.83 -8.03 10.59
CA ILE A 137 1.52 -8.43 9.21
C ILE A 137 2.71 -8.12 8.28
N LEU A 138 3.32 -6.94 8.40
CA LEU A 138 4.47 -6.56 7.58
C LEU A 138 5.70 -7.44 7.84
N LEU A 139 5.91 -7.91 9.07
CA LEU A 139 6.99 -8.85 9.39
C LEU A 139 6.83 -10.17 8.64
N GLN A 140 5.60 -10.68 8.48
CA GLN A 140 5.33 -11.89 7.68
C GLN A 140 5.53 -11.66 6.17
N LEU A 141 5.45 -10.42 5.71
CA LEU A 141 5.64 -10.02 4.31
C LEU A 141 7.09 -9.66 3.96
N ASN A 142 8.05 -9.91 4.86
CA ASN A 142 9.46 -9.56 4.69
C ASN A 142 10.09 -9.98 3.34
N PRO A 143 9.74 -11.13 2.71
CA PRO A 143 10.29 -11.49 1.40
C PRO A 143 9.93 -10.53 0.26
N VAL A 144 8.82 -9.80 0.38
CA VAL A 144 8.25 -8.97 -0.70
C VAL A 144 8.09 -7.49 -0.33
N ILE A 145 8.02 -7.18 0.97
CA ILE A 145 7.91 -5.81 1.50
C ILE A 145 9.13 -5.48 2.34
N HIS A 146 9.60 -4.24 2.23
CA HIS A 146 10.66 -3.68 3.06
C HIS A 146 10.13 -2.60 4.00
N PHE A 147 10.61 -2.61 5.24
CA PHE A 147 10.58 -1.51 6.19
C PHE A 147 11.70 -1.74 7.22
N ASP A 148 12.25 -0.67 7.81
CA ASP A 148 13.19 -0.81 8.92
C ASP A 148 12.43 -1.16 10.20
N ARG A 149 12.89 -2.22 10.89
CA ARG A 149 12.27 -2.73 12.11
C ARG A 149 12.63 -1.89 13.34
N SER A 150 13.77 -1.20 13.29
CA SER A 150 14.34 -0.43 14.39
C SER A 150 13.90 1.04 14.36
N ASP A 151 13.58 1.55 13.17
CA ASP A 151 13.13 2.92 12.97
C ASP A 151 11.59 3.00 12.82
N PRO A 152 10.87 3.59 13.79
CA PRO A 152 9.41 3.73 13.72
C PRO A 152 8.94 4.67 12.59
N ASP A 153 9.80 5.56 12.11
CA ASP A 153 9.50 6.50 11.02
C ASP A 153 9.83 5.93 9.64
N SER A 154 10.42 4.73 9.59
CA SER A 154 10.79 4.07 8.35
C SER A 154 9.59 3.81 7.46
N THR A 155 9.76 4.12 6.18
CA THR A 155 8.70 3.97 5.19
C THR A 155 8.57 2.52 4.71
N VAL A 156 7.33 2.10 4.49
CA VAL A 156 6.97 0.78 3.98
C VAL A 156 6.86 0.83 2.46
N TYR A 157 7.48 -0.13 1.77
CA TYR A 157 7.38 -0.23 0.30
C TYR A 157 7.62 -1.66 -0.20
N PRO A 158 7.02 -2.05 -1.35
CA PRO A 158 7.33 -3.31 -2.00
C PRO A 158 8.76 -3.30 -2.54
N LEU A 159 9.44 -4.44 -2.45
CA LEU A 159 10.82 -4.60 -2.95
C LEU A 159 10.90 -4.56 -4.47
N HIS A 160 9.83 -4.92 -5.16
CA HIS A 160 9.79 -4.94 -6.61
C HIS A 160 8.39 -4.61 -7.15
N VAL A 161 8.35 -3.85 -8.26
CA VAL A 161 7.09 -3.40 -8.90
C VAL A 161 6.19 -4.56 -9.34
N SER A 162 6.79 -5.69 -9.76
CA SER A 162 6.02 -6.87 -10.19
C SER A 162 5.15 -7.47 -9.09
N PHE A 163 5.45 -7.23 -7.80
CA PHE A 163 4.59 -7.65 -6.70
C PHE A 163 3.31 -6.82 -6.66
N SER A 164 3.42 -5.51 -6.87
CA SER A 164 2.27 -4.62 -7.02
C SER A 164 1.42 -5.00 -8.23
N ASP A 165 2.06 -5.26 -9.38
CA ASP A 165 1.35 -5.69 -10.59
C ASP A 165 0.66 -7.04 -10.42
N PHE A 166 1.26 -7.94 -9.63
CA PHE A 166 0.69 -9.25 -9.30
C PHE A 166 -0.56 -9.09 -8.44
N ILE A 167 -0.47 -8.39 -7.31
CA ILE A 167 -1.54 -8.35 -6.32
C ILE A 167 -2.76 -7.53 -6.77
N LEU A 168 -2.55 -6.59 -7.69
CA LEU A 168 -3.60 -5.76 -8.29
C LEU A 168 -4.26 -6.41 -9.51
N SER A 169 -3.73 -7.55 -10.00
CA SER A 169 -4.30 -8.28 -11.13
C SER A 169 -5.06 -9.52 -10.64
N SER A 170 -6.36 -9.57 -10.89
CA SER A 170 -7.17 -10.75 -10.57
C SER A 170 -6.78 -11.98 -11.39
N GLU A 171 -6.23 -11.77 -12.59
CA GLU A 171 -5.75 -12.83 -13.47
C GLU A 171 -4.46 -13.45 -12.96
N ARG A 172 -3.52 -12.63 -12.47
CA ARG A 172 -2.23 -13.11 -11.96
C ARG A 172 -2.32 -13.64 -10.53
N CYS A 173 -3.01 -12.91 -9.64
CA CYS A 173 -3.14 -13.32 -8.25
C CYS A 173 -4.07 -14.51 -8.10
N GLY A 174 -5.26 -14.49 -8.72
CA GLY A 174 -6.23 -15.59 -8.71
C GLY A 174 -6.87 -15.91 -7.34
N ASP A 175 -6.17 -15.67 -6.23
CA ASP A 175 -6.64 -15.92 -4.86
C ASP A 175 -7.35 -14.69 -4.29
N ARG A 176 -8.63 -14.86 -3.96
CA ARG A 176 -9.49 -13.81 -3.39
C ARG A 176 -9.07 -13.36 -1.99
N ASN A 177 -8.26 -14.14 -1.27
CA ASN A 177 -7.75 -13.76 0.04
C ASN A 177 -6.65 -12.70 -0.06
N PHE A 178 -5.96 -12.62 -1.20
CA PHE A 178 -4.83 -11.71 -1.40
C PHE A 178 -5.05 -10.67 -2.48
N TYR A 179 -5.85 -10.97 -3.50
CA TYR A 179 -6.18 -10.03 -4.56
C TYR A 179 -6.75 -8.72 -4.00
N ILE A 180 -6.20 -7.60 -4.47
CA ILE A 180 -6.60 -6.25 -4.08
C ILE A 180 -7.31 -5.56 -5.25
N ASP A 181 -8.61 -5.32 -5.07
CA ASP A 181 -9.36 -4.44 -5.96
C ASP A 181 -8.97 -2.98 -5.69
N ALA A 182 -8.13 -2.43 -6.57
CA ALA A 182 -7.62 -1.07 -6.45
C ALA A 182 -8.72 -0.02 -6.25
N GLN A 183 -9.88 -0.19 -6.87
CA GLN A 183 -10.95 0.82 -6.82
C GLN A 183 -11.64 0.81 -5.45
N VAL A 184 -11.85 -0.38 -4.88
CA VAL A 184 -12.41 -0.55 -3.53
C VAL A 184 -11.49 0.11 -2.50
N TYR A 185 -10.18 -0.13 -2.59
CA TYR A 185 -9.24 0.42 -1.63
C TYR A 185 -8.95 1.91 -1.84
N HIS A 186 -8.91 2.41 -3.08
CA HIS A 186 -8.89 3.85 -3.32
C HIS A 186 -10.11 4.56 -2.74
N ARG A 187 -11.30 3.92 -2.78
CA ARG A 187 -12.47 4.46 -2.06
C ARG A 187 -12.24 4.52 -0.57
N LEU A 188 -11.74 3.42 0.02
CA LEU A 188 -11.41 3.36 1.44
C LEU A 188 -10.45 4.48 1.85
N PHE A 189 -9.37 4.69 1.07
CA PHE A 189 -8.40 5.75 1.34
C PHE A 189 -9.01 7.15 1.18
N ALA A 190 -9.83 7.39 0.15
CA ALA A 190 -10.51 8.67 -0.02
C ALA A 190 -11.43 8.99 1.18
N THR A 191 -12.24 8.01 1.58
CA THR A 191 -13.11 8.10 2.77
C THR A 191 -12.30 8.38 4.02
N ARG A 192 -11.18 7.67 4.22
CA ARG A 192 -10.34 7.87 5.40
C ARG A 192 -9.65 9.23 5.41
N CYS A 193 -9.10 9.68 4.28
CA CYS A 193 -8.46 10.99 4.17
C CYS A 193 -9.45 12.12 4.48
N LEU A 194 -10.66 12.08 3.91
CA LEU A 194 -11.70 13.06 4.21
C LEU A 194 -12.14 12.99 5.68
N SER A 195 -12.27 11.78 6.24
CA SER A 195 -12.57 11.62 7.67
C SER A 195 -11.51 12.26 8.56
N ILE A 196 -10.23 12.14 8.22
CA ILE A 196 -9.13 12.77 8.97
C ILE A 196 -9.21 14.29 8.85
N MET A 197 -9.30 14.84 7.63
CA MET A 197 -9.36 16.28 7.43
C MET A 197 -10.60 16.95 8.04
N ASN A 198 -11.70 16.19 8.20
CA ASN A 198 -12.90 16.70 8.85
C ASN A 198 -12.78 16.76 10.38
N GLN A 199 -11.82 16.08 11.00
CA GLN A 199 -11.54 16.20 12.43
C GLN A 199 -11.01 17.60 12.76
N TRP A 200 -11.41 18.14 13.91
CA TRP A 200 -10.97 19.46 14.34
C TRP A 200 -9.48 19.46 14.68
N GLU A 201 -9.02 18.43 15.37
CA GLU A 201 -7.64 18.28 15.83
C GLU A 201 -6.64 18.08 14.68
N ALA A 202 -7.11 17.53 13.56
CA ALA A 202 -6.28 17.28 12.39
C ALA A 202 -6.13 18.52 11.50
N LEU A 203 -7.22 19.27 11.30
CA LEU A 203 -7.24 20.42 10.40
C LEU A 203 -8.16 21.52 10.95
N CYS A 204 -7.54 22.51 11.58
CA CYS A 204 -8.19 23.69 12.15
C CYS A 204 -7.57 24.98 11.60
N ARG A 205 -8.29 26.10 11.78
CA ARG A 205 -7.77 27.44 11.46
C ARG A 205 -6.48 27.67 12.26
N ASN A 206 -5.50 28.35 11.65
CA ASN A 206 -4.17 28.51 12.23
C ASN A 206 -3.51 27.14 12.56
N PRO A 207 -3.33 26.26 11.56
CA PRO A 207 -2.85 24.89 11.76
C PRO A 207 -1.44 24.81 12.36
N LEU A 208 -0.63 25.87 12.26
CA LEU A 208 0.71 25.95 12.87
C LEU A 208 0.71 26.61 14.26
N SER A 209 -0.46 26.91 14.81
CA SER A 209 -0.64 27.58 16.11
C SER A 209 0.23 28.84 16.26
N LEU A 210 0.26 29.68 15.21
CA LEU A 210 1.03 30.92 15.20
C LEU A 210 0.43 31.91 16.19
N SER A 211 1.28 32.63 16.93
CA SER A 211 0.85 33.69 17.85
C SER A 211 0.14 34.84 17.12
N ASN A 212 0.55 35.12 15.88
CA ASN A 212 -0.15 36.01 14.97
C ASN A 212 -0.48 35.24 13.67
N PRO A 213 -1.75 34.84 13.45
CA PRO A 213 -2.17 34.13 12.24
C PRO A 213 -2.08 34.93 10.94
N SER A 214 -1.87 36.25 11.02
CA SER A 214 -1.81 37.14 9.85
C SER A 214 -0.38 37.37 9.34
N VAL A 215 0.63 36.70 9.92
CA VAL A 215 2.01 36.83 9.45
C VAL A 215 2.15 36.22 8.06
N PHE A 216 2.97 36.87 7.22
CA PHE A 216 3.31 36.30 5.92
C PHE A 216 4.07 35.00 6.11
N LYS A 217 3.75 34.01 5.28
CA LYS A 217 4.42 32.70 5.27
C LYS A 217 5.96 32.82 5.26
N ASN A 218 6.50 33.73 4.45
CA ASN A 218 7.94 33.95 4.31
C ASN A 218 8.62 34.53 5.56
N SER A 219 7.83 34.99 6.53
CA SER A 219 8.31 35.51 7.82
C SER A 219 8.25 34.47 8.94
N ILE A 220 7.79 33.24 8.64
CA ILE A 220 7.73 32.15 9.62
C ILE A 220 9.10 31.47 9.65
N GLU A 221 9.78 31.57 10.79
CA GLU A 221 11.02 30.85 11.05
C GLU A 221 10.80 29.34 11.13
N ASP A 222 11.70 28.60 10.48
CA ASP A 222 11.74 27.14 10.44
C ASP A 222 10.38 26.48 10.11
N LEU A 223 9.75 26.98 9.05
CA LEU A 223 8.46 26.50 8.56
C LEU A 223 8.42 24.96 8.37
N PRO A 224 9.44 24.29 7.78
CA PRO A 224 9.41 22.83 7.62
C PRO A 224 9.30 22.08 8.94
N THR A 225 10.05 22.48 9.97
CA THR A 225 9.98 21.87 11.30
C THR A 225 8.63 22.12 11.96
N ARG A 226 8.08 23.34 11.83
CA ARG A 226 6.73 23.66 12.32
C ARG A 226 5.66 22.81 11.64
N VAL A 227 5.71 22.66 10.31
CA VAL A 227 4.77 21.79 9.59
C VAL A 227 4.86 20.36 10.12
N LYS A 228 6.07 19.81 10.29
CA LYS A 228 6.25 18.46 10.85
C LYS A 228 5.72 18.33 12.28
N GLY A 229 5.86 19.37 13.10
CA GLY A 229 5.44 19.36 14.51
C GLY A 229 3.94 19.59 14.72
N TYR A 230 3.29 20.38 13.87
CA TYR A 230 1.89 20.80 14.06
C TYR A 230 0.91 20.13 13.10
N ILE A 231 1.35 19.68 11.93
CA ILE A 231 0.51 18.96 10.96
C ILE A 231 0.98 17.51 10.92
N PRO A 232 0.28 16.57 11.58
CA PRO A 232 0.69 15.17 11.62
C PRO A 232 0.87 14.57 10.22
N ALA A 233 1.82 13.64 10.07
CA ALA A 233 2.13 13.01 8.76
C ALA A 233 0.89 12.42 8.05
N VAL A 234 -0.03 11.83 8.81
CA VAL A 234 -1.29 11.30 8.26
C VAL A 234 -2.22 12.42 7.75
N THR A 235 -2.23 13.58 8.40
CA THR A 235 -2.97 14.76 7.95
C THR A 235 -2.34 15.35 6.70
N GLN A 236 -1.01 15.44 6.66
CA GLN A 236 -0.28 15.88 5.45
C GLN A 236 -0.65 14.98 4.27
N TYR A 237 -0.55 13.66 4.45
CA TYR A 237 -0.96 12.69 3.44
C TYR A 237 -2.40 12.90 2.97
N ALA A 238 -3.33 13.03 3.92
CA ALA A 238 -4.74 13.24 3.61
C ALA A 238 -4.97 14.51 2.78
N CYS A 239 -4.32 15.62 3.16
CA CYS A 239 -4.40 16.89 2.44
C CYS A 239 -3.88 16.79 0.99
N LEU A 240 -2.84 15.99 0.78
CA LEU A 240 -2.20 15.84 -0.53
C LEU A 240 -2.96 14.88 -1.46
N HIS A 241 -3.51 13.78 -0.93
CA HIS A 241 -3.90 12.63 -1.77
C HIS A 241 -5.38 12.26 -1.77
N TRP A 242 -6.22 12.89 -0.94
CA TRP A 242 -7.66 12.57 -0.86
C TRP A 242 -8.35 12.58 -2.23
N ALA A 243 -8.07 13.59 -3.06
CA ALA A 243 -8.71 13.78 -4.36
C ALA A 243 -8.19 12.78 -5.41
N THR A 244 -6.92 12.36 -5.31
CA THR A 244 -6.33 11.33 -6.16
C THR A 244 -7.01 9.99 -5.92
N HIS A 245 -7.15 9.60 -4.66
CA HIS A 245 -7.89 8.40 -4.27
C HIS A 245 -9.37 8.47 -4.64
N LEU A 246 -10.00 9.63 -4.42
CA LEU A 246 -11.37 9.85 -4.84
C LEU A 246 -11.49 9.60 -6.35
N CYS A 247 -10.61 10.19 -7.16
CA CYS A 247 -10.58 10.03 -8.62
C CYS A 247 -10.44 8.57 -9.07
N ALA A 248 -9.55 7.82 -8.42
CA ALA A 248 -9.27 6.43 -8.76
C ALA A 248 -10.40 5.46 -8.34
N SER A 249 -11.28 5.87 -7.41
CA SER A 249 -12.39 5.04 -6.90
C SER A 249 -13.63 4.97 -7.82
N HIS A 250 -13.63 5.65 -8.96
CA HIS A 250 -14.85 5.98 -9.74
C HIS A 250 -15.54 4.86 -10.49
N ARG A 251 -14.84 3.77 -10.79
CA ARG A 251 -15.43 2.67 -11.57
C ARG A 251 -16.34 1.78 -10.71
N THR A 252 -16.30 1.95 -9.39
CA THR A 252 -17.21 1.31 -8.45
C THR A 252 -18.60 1.97 -8.53
N GLN A 253 -19.57 1.26 -9.11
CA GLN A 253 -20.90 1.77 -9.53
C GLN A 253 -21.87 2.11 -8.39
N LYS A 254 -21.48 1.93 -7.13
CA LYS A 254 -22.38 2.09 -5.98
C LYS A 254 -22.23 3.47 -5.37
N ASP A 255 -23.35 4.16 -5.24
CA ASP A 255 -23.45 5.37 -4.43
C ASP A 255 -22.99 5.09 -3.00
N ASP A 256 -22.18 5.99 -2.44
CA ASP A 256 -21.62 5.88 -1.09
C ASP A 256 -22.05 7.11 -0.28
N PRO A 257 -23.15 7.00 0.51
CA PRO A 257 -23.66 8.10 1.30
C PRO A 257 -22.66 8.64 2.33
N GLN A 258 -21.79 7.79 2.88
CA GLN A 258 -20.80 8.20 3.86
C GLN A 258 -19.74 9.08 3.19
N LEU A 259 -19.17 8.62 2.07
CA LEU A 259 -18.18 9.39 1.32
C LEU A 259 -18.75 10.73 0.84
N ARG A 260 -20.00 10.75 0.35
CA ARG A 260 -20.69 11.99 -0.02
C ARG A 260 -20.86 12.93 1.17
N GLY A 261 -21.26 12.41 2.33
CA GLY A 261 -21.40 13.20 3.56
C GLY A 261 -20.08 13.85 3.97
N LEU A 262 -19.00 13.06 4.00
CA LEU A 262 -17.66 13.54 4.31
C LEU A 262 -17.17 14.61 3.32
N LEU A 263 -17.40 14.41 2.02
CA LEU A 263 -17.04 15.38 1.00
C LEU A 263 -17.84 16.69 1.14
N ARG A 264 -19.12 16.60 1.49
CA ARG A 264 -19.95 17.78 1.77
C ARG A 264 -19.38 18.58 2.93
N THR A 265 -19.14 17.93 4.07
CA THR A 265 -18.54 18.57 5.26
C THR A 265 -17.19 19.22 4.93
N PHE A 266 -16.33 18.50 4.20
CA PHE A 266 -15.04 19.04 3.78
C PHE A 266 -15.21 20.33 2.97
N CYS A 267 -16.08 20.32 1.96
CA CYS A 267 -16.31 21.48 1.10
C CYS A 267 -16.93 22.66 1.84
N SER A 268 -17.86 22.42 2.78
CA SER A 268 -18.56 23.50 3.49
C SER A 268 -17.75 24.09 4.65
N GLU A 269 -16.90 23.29 5.31
CA GLU A 269 -16.28 23.68 6.59
C GLU A 269 -14.75 23.71 6.55
N LYS A 270 -14.12 22.87 5.71
CA LYS A 270 -12.67 22.63 5.75
C LYS A 270 -11.91 23.13 4.53
N LEU A 271 -12.60 23.48 3.44
CA LEU A 271 -11.96 23.83 2.16
C LEU A 271 -10.91 24.96 2.30
N LEU A 272 -11.25 26.05 3.00
CA LEU A 272 -10.32 27.17 3.20
C LEU A 272 -9.13 26.80 4.09
N VAL A 273 -9.39 26.01 5.14
CA VAL A 273 -8.36 25.54 6.07
C VAL A 273 -7.41 24.56 5.36
N TRP A 274 -7.93 23.74 4.44
CA TRP A 274 -7.13 22.87 3.60
C TRP A 274 -6.21 23.66 2.67
N LEU A 275 -6.71 24.75 2.04
CA LEU A 275 -5.86 25.62 1.21
C LEU A 275 -4.75 26.29 2.05
N GLU A 276 -5.06 26.70 3.27
CA GLU A 276 -4.08 27.23 4.22
C GLU A 276 -3.00 26.18 4.57
N ALA A 277 -3.40 24.94 4.89
CA ALA A 277 -2.47 23.85 5.15
C ALA A 277 -1.60 23.52 3.92
N LEU A 278 -2.17 23.48 2.72
CA LEU A 278 -1.42 23.30 1.47
C LEU A 278 -0.42 24.43 1.23
N SER A 279 -0.79 25.67 1.55
CA SER A 279 0.10 26.82 1.49
C SER A 279 1.31 26.62 2.40
N PHE A 280 1.11 26.21 3.67
CA PHE A 280 2.20 25.96 4.61
C PHE A 280 3.08 24.78 4.20
N MET A 281 2.53 23.77 3.54
CA MET A 281 3.30 22.63 3.03
C MET A 281 4.03 22.90 1.69
N ASP A 282 3.95 24.13 1.14
CA ASP A 282 4.47 24.45 -0.20
C ASP A 282 3.82 23.64 -1.33
N ARG A 283 2.56 23.22 -1.13
CA ARG A 283 1.82 22.35 -2.06
C ARG A 283 0.49 22.93 -2.55
N LEU A 284 0.35 24.25 -2.58
CA LEU A 284 -0.85 24.91 -3.10
C LEU A 284 -1.07 24.64 -4.60
N ASP A 285 0.00 24.29 -5.33
CA ASP A 285 0.01 23.91 -6.73
C ASP A 285 -0.95 22.75 -7.07
N ILE A 286 -1.20 21.84 -6.12
CA ILE A 286 -2.08 20.68 -6.35
C ILE A 286 -3.56 21.01 -6.26
N ALA A 287 -3.92 22.11 -5.59
CA ALA A 287 -5.30 22.41 -5.23
C ALA A 287 -6.25 22.48 -6.46
N PRO A 288 -5.89 23.14 -7.58
CA PRO A 288 -6.75 23.18 -8.77
C PRO A 288 -7.05 21.78 -9.32
N THR A 289 -6.04 20.91 -9.40
CA THR A 289 -6.19 19.54 -9.91
C THR A 289 -7.03 18.69 -8.96
N ALA A 290 -6.81 18.80 -7.65
CA ALA A 290 -7.58 18.09 -6.64
C ALA A 290 -9.08 18.46 -6.69
N LEU A 291 -9.39 19.76 -6.76
CA LEU A 291 -10.77 20.24 -6.85
C LEU A 291 -11.44 19.86 -8.18
N LYS A 292 -10.70 19.92 -9.29
CA LYS A 292 -11.20 19.44 -10.60
C LYS A 292 -11.52 17.95 -10.57
N ASN A 293 -10.65 17.14 -9.97
CA ASN A 293 -10.86 15.69 -9.81
C ASN A 293 -12.12 15.43 -8.99
N ALA A 294 -12.25 16.05 -7.82
CA ALA A 294 -13.42 15.91 -6.95
C ALA A 294 -14.72 16.39 -7.61
N HIS A 295 -14.70 17.50 -8.33
CA HIS A 295 -15.86 17.97 -9.08
C HIS A 295 -16.26 16.98 -10.18
N GLY A 296 -15.28 16.47 -10.93
CA GLY A 296 -15.49 15.45 -11.96
C GLY A 296 -16.08 14.14 -11.40
N THR A 297 -15.63 13.73 -10.21
CA THR A 297 -16.21 12.63 -9.44
C THR A 297 -17.70 12.84 -9.21
N VAL A 298 -18.04 13.95 -8.55
CA VAL A 298 -19.39 14.23 -8.07
C VAL A 298 -20.35 14.36 -9.25
N ARG A 299 -19.93 14.99 -10.35
CA ARG A 299 -20.74 15.07 -11.58
C ARG A 299 -21.04 13.69 -12.17
N ARG A 300 -20.07 12.78 -12.21
CA ARG A 300 -20.30 11.43 -12.75
C ARG A 300 -21.22 10.57 -11.87
N ILE A 301 -21.15 10.74 -10.55
CA ILE A 301 -22.04 10.06 -9.59
C ILE A 301 -23.48 10.60 -9.75
N THR A 302 -23.64 11.92 -9.85
CA THR A 302 -24.95 12.57 -9.95
C THR A 302 -25.62 12.41 -11.31
N GLN A 303 -24.85 12.29 -12.41
CA GLN A 303 -25.36 12.08 -13.77
C GLN A 303 -25.71 10.62 -14.10
N ARG A 304 -25.54 9.66 -13.17
CA ARG A 304 -25.91 8.25 -13.37
C ARG A 304 -27.02 7.75 -12.40
N PRO A 305 -28.22 8.36 -12.37
CA PRO A 305 -29.36 7.75 -11.71
C PRO A 305 -29.97 6.67 -12.63
N HIS A 306 -29.90 5.40 -12.21
CA HIS A 306 -30.76 4.29 -12.68
C HIS A 306 -30.90 4.08 -14.22
N LEU A 307 -29.97 3.31 -14.81
CA LEU A 307 -30.30 2.47 -15.96
C LEU A 307 -30.43 1.04 -15.44
N VAL A 308 -31.55 0.35 -15.77
CA VAL A 308 -32.07 -0.98 -15.32
C VAL A 308 -33.26 -0.79 -14.36
N ILE A 309 -34.55 -1.10 -14.62
CA ILE A 309 -35.31 -1.82 -15.65
C ILE A 309 -36.77 -1.31 -15.59
N GLN A 310 -37.36 -0.94 -16.72
CA GLN A 310 -38.78 -1.24 -17.00
C GLN A 310 -38.98 -1.35 -18.52
N ARG A 311 -38.54 -2.47 -19.08
CA ARG A 311 -39.12 -3.02 -20.31
C ARG A 311 -39.53 -4.45 -20.00
N ARG A 312 -40.84 -4.64 -19.74
CA ARG A 312 -41.63 -5.83 -20.09
C ARG A 312 -43.06 -5.65 -19.56
N SER A 313 -43.92 -5.09 -20.39
CA SER A 313 -45.36 -5.41 -20.40
C SER A 313 -45.92 -5.08 -21.80
N HIS A 314 -45.53 -5.89 -22.79
CA HIS A 314 -46.36 -6.07 -23.99
C HIS A 314 -46.25 -7.53 -24.39
N THR A 315 -47.37 -8.06 -24.91
CA THR A 315 -47.76 -9.48 -25.13
C THR A 315 -48.31 -10.16 -23.86
N LEU A 316 -49.53 -10.69 -23.80
CA LEU A 316 -50.62 -10.90 -24.77
C LEU A 316 -51.94 -10.99 -23.98
N GLY A 317 -53.01 -10.43 -24.57
CA GLY A 317 -54.41 -10.69 -24.28
C GLY A 317 -55.18 -10.40 -25.56
#